data_AF-A0A540NS00-F1
#
_entry.id   AF-A0A540NS00-F1
#
_cell.length_a   1.000
_cell.length_b   1.000
_cell.length_c   1.000
_cell.angle_alpha   90.00
_cell.angle_beta   90.00
_cell.angle_gamma   90.00
#
_symmetry.space_group_name_H-M   'P 1'
#
loop_
_entity.id
_entity.type
_entity.pdbx_description
1 polymer ?
#
loop_
_entity_poly.entity_id
_entity_poly.type
_entity_poly.pdbx_seq_one_letter_code
_entity_poly.pdbx_strand_id
1 'polypeptide(L)'
;MEIFKPGDVVLQCGADSLSGYRLGCFNLSIEVHAECVRYIKSFNVPLLLLGGGGYTIRDVALARCWCYETGVALGAEVEDKMPHHEYYEYFGPDYTLHVCPE
;
A
#
# COMPACT_ATOMS: atom_id res chain seq x y z
N MET A 1 18.49 9.28 6.27
CA MET A 1 18.74 10.64 5.76
C MET A 1 19.98 11.31 6.33
N GLU A 2 20.35 11.09 7.59
CA GLU A 2 21.43 11.83 8.25
C GLU A 2 22.84 11.61 7.66
N ILE A 3 23.18 10.37 7.29
CA ILE A 3 24.52 10.05 6.76
C ILE A 3 24.56 10.19 5.23
N PHE A 4 23.75 9.39 4.52
CA PHE A 4 23.79 9.36 3.05
C PHE A 4 23.28 10.64 2.38
N LYS A 5 22.37 11.39 3.05
CA LYS A 5 21.80 12.67 2.57
C LYS A 5 21.44 12.66 1.06
N PRO A 6 20.59 11.73 0.59
CA PRO A 6 20.22 11.65 -0.81
C PRO A 6 19.48 12.92 -1.26
N GLY A 7 19.72 13.32 -2.51
CA GLY A 7 18.97 14.39 -3.17
C GLY A 7 17.58 13.94 -3.61
N ASP A 8 17.40 12.66 -3.93
CA ASP A 8 16.17 12.07 -4.44
C ASP A 8 16.00 10.65 -3.89
N VAL A 9 14.76 10.17 -3.78
CA VAL A 9 14.44 8.82 -3.30
C VAL A 9 13.56 8.10 -4.32
N VAL A 10 13.91 6.85 -4.61
CA VAL A 10 13.03 5.90 -5.30
C VAL A 10 12.63 4.84 -4.28
N LEU A 11 11.33 4.74 -4.01
CA LEU A 11 10.78 3.77 -3.05
C LEU A 11 9.95 2.73 -3.82
N GLN A 12 10.34 1.48 -3.71
CA GLN A 12 9.60 0.33 -4.24
C GLN A 12 8.62 -0.14 -3.16
N CYS A 13 7.33 -0.15 -3.50
CA CYS A 13 6.21 -0.49 -2.62
C CYS A 13 5.62 -1.86 -3.02
N GLY A 14 6.47 -2.90 -2.97
CA GLY A 14 6.04 -4.28 -3.19
C GLY A 14 5.04 -4.75 -2.13
N ALA A 15 3.85 -5.15 -2.58
CA ALA A 15 2.75 -5.55 -1.70
C ALA A 15 2.78 -7.06 -1.36
N ASP A 16 3.89 -7.76 -1.65
CA ASP A 16 4.13 -9.16 -1.26
C ASP A 16 4.51 -9.32 0.21
N SER A 17 4.76 -8.21 0.90
CA SER A 17 4.99 -8.12 2.34
C SER A 17 3.70 -8.08 3.18
N LEU A 18 2.54 -7.97 2.54
CA LEU A 18 1.24 -7.90 3.21
C LEU A 18 0.81 -9.27 3.78
N SER A 19 -0.04 -9.22 4.80
CA SER A 19 -0.73 -10.41 5.32
C SER A 19 -1.57 -11.11 4.25
N GLY A 20 -1.76 -12.42 4.39
CA GLY A 20 -2.55 -13.23 3.47
C GLY A 20 -1.90 -13.46 2.10
N TYR A 21 -0.64 -13.06 1.92
CA TYR A 21 0.03 -13.21 0.64
C TYR A 21 0.49 -14.64 0.36
N ARG A 22 0.30 -15.08 -0.89
CA ARG A 22 0.57 -16.47 -1.27
C ARG A 22 2.06 -16.84 -1.25
N LEU A 23 2.95 -15.88 -1.48
CA LEU A 23 4.40 -16.09 -1.58
C LEU A 23 5.19 -15.39 -0.47
N GLY A 24 4.58 -14.40 0.18
CA GLY A 24 5.18 -13.67 1.29
C GLY A 24 5.07 -14.46 2.59
N CYS A 25 6.04 -14.26 3.49
CA CYS A 25 6.00 -14.83 4.85
C CYS A 25 5.76 -13.76 5.92
N PHE A 26 5.36 -12.55 5.51
CA PHE A 26 5.13 -11.42 6.39
C PHE A 26 3.64 -11.27 6.72
N ASN A 27 3.35 -10.54 7.80
CA ASN A 27 1.99 -10.31 8.31
C ASN A 27 1.73 -8.82 8.51
N LEU A 28 2.06 -7.99 7.50
CA LEU A 28 1.84 -6.55 7.56
C LEU A 28 0.42 -6.18 7.14
N SER A 29 -0.19 -5.23 7.86
CA SER A 29 -1.41 -4.57 7.39
C SER A 29 -1.07 -3.49 6.36
N ILE A 30 -2.07 -3.11 5.57
CA ILE A 30 -1.95 -2.01 4.59
C ILE A 30 -1.57 -0.70 5.27
N GLU A 31 -2.13 -0.43 6.46
CA GLU A 31 -1.82 0.77 7.23
C GLU A 31 -0.34 0.83 7.61
N VAL A 32 0.18 -0.26 8.19
CA VAL A 32 1.59 -0.35 8.61
C VAL A 32 2.52 -0.27 7.41
N HIS A 33 2.15 -0.88 6.28
CA HIS A 33 2.92 -0.76 5.04
C HIS A 33 3.00 0.70 4.57
N ALA A 34 1.88 1.42 4.59
CA ALA A 34 1.82 2.82 4.20
C ALA A 34 2.52 3.79 5.18
N GLU A 35 2.75 3.40 6.44
CA GLU A 35 3.59 4.18 7.35
C GLU A 35 5.02 4.33 6.83
N CYS A 36 5.56 3.33 6.13
CA CYS A 36 6.87 3.42 5.48
C CYS A 36 6.87 4.54 4.43
N VAL A 37 5.81 4.64 3.63
CA VAL A 37 5.63 5.70 2.64
C VAL A 37 5.51 7.05 3.33
N ARG A 38 4.71 7.16 4.41
CA ARG A 38 4.54 8.40 5.18
C ARG A 38 5.87 8.85 5.79
N TYR A 39 6.65 7.92 6.34
CA TYR A 39 7.96 8.21 6.92
C TYR A 39 8.94 8.73 5.86
N ILE A 40 9.05 8.08 4.71
CA ILE A 40 9.94 8.54 3.63
C ILE A 40 9.49 9.88 3.05
N LYS A 41 8.18 10.07 2.87
CA LYS A 41 7.60 11.35 2.42
C LYS A 41 7.90 12.49 3.39
N SER A 42 7.98 12.23 4.70
CA SER A 42 8.24 13.26 5.71
C SER A 42 9.59 13.97 5.55
N PHE A 43 10.56 13.36 4.85
CA PHE A 43 11.86 13.98 4.58
C PHE A 43 11.83 15.05 3.49
N ASN A 44 10.71 15.20 2.77
CA ASN A 44 10.46 16.27 1.81
C ASN A 44 11.55 16.42 0.73
N VAL A 45 12.01 15.28 0.21
CA VAL A 45 12.87 15.18 -0.98
C VAL A 45 12.04 14.64 -2.15
N PRO A 46 12.43 14.91 -3.41
CA PRO A 46 11.81 14.27 -4.57
C PRO A 46 11.69 12.76 -4.38
N LEU A 47 10.47 12.26 -4.45
CA LEU A 47 10.12 10.87 -4.16
C LEU A 47 9.42 10.26 -5.36
N LEU A 48 9.99 9.18 -5.90
CA LEU A 48 9.36 8.33 -6.91
C LEU A 48 8.87 7.04 -6.26
N LEU A 49 7.55 6.83 -6.25
CA LEU A 49 6.93 5.60 -5.78
C LEU A 49 6.77 4.63 -6.95
N LEU A 50 7.21 3.38 -6.74
CA LEU A 50 7.06 2.28 -7.68
C LEU A 50 6.22 1.18 -7.03
N GLY A 51 5.50 0.40 -7.83
CA GLY A 51 4.86 -0.83 -7.35
C GLY A 51 5.88 -1.96 -7.18
N GLY A 52 5.51 -3.18 -7.53
CA GLY A 52 6.44 -4.32 -7.52
C GLY A 52 5.77 -5.66 -7.29
N GLY A 53 6.29 -6.42 -6.31
CA GLY A 53 5.80 -7.75 -5.94
C GLY A 53 4.30 -7.76 -5.68
N GLY A 54 3.62 -8.76 -6.26
CA GLY A 54 2.29 -8.48 -6.82
C GLY A 54 1.34 -9.64 -7.12
N TYR A 55 1.46 -10.79 -6.47
CA TYR A 55 1.06 -12.08 -7.02
C TYR A 55 -0.30 -12.63 -6.58
N THR A 56 -0.98 -11.98 -5.62
CA THR A 56 -2.33 -12.38 -5.20
C THR A 56 -3.40 -11.51 -5.85
N ILE A 57 -3.45 -11.52 -7.20
CA ILE A 57 -4.38 -10.68 -7.99
C ILE A 57 -5.86 -10.98 -7.69
N ARG A 58 -6.17 -12.22 -7.27
CA ARG A 58 -7.54 -12.63 -6.93
C ARG A 58 -8.06 -12.03 -5.62
N ASP A 59 -7.19 -11.68 -4.68
CA ASP A 59 -7.61 -11.22 -3.34
C ASP A 59 -7.54 -9.70 -3.20
N VAL A 60 -7.27 -8.96 -4.29
CA VAL A 60 -7.40 -7.50 -4.39
C VAL A 60 -6.57 -6.68 -3.38
N ALA A 61 -5.82 -7.34 -2.49
CA ALA A 61 -4.96 -6.73 -1.48
C ALA A 61 -3.95 -5.75 -2.08
N LEU A 62 -3.51 -6.04 -3.30
CA LEU A 62 -2.66 -5.19 -4.13
C LEU A 62 -3.29 -3.85 -4.47
N ALA A 63 -4.52 -3.90 -4.99
CA ALA A 63 -5.27 -2.71 -5.36
C ALA A 63 -5.63 -1.89 -4.12
N ARG A 64 -6.00 -2.56 -3.01
CA ARG A 64 -6.23 -1.90 -1.72
C ARG A 64 -4.98 -1.16 -1.24
N CYS A 65 -3.83 -1.84 -1.22
CA CYS A 65 -2.57 -1.28 -0.73
C CYS A 65 -2.15 -0.04 -1.53
N TRP A 66 -2.02 -0.17 -2.86
CA TRP A 66 -1.55 0.94 -3.69
C TRP A 66 -2.56 2.09 -3.76
N CYS A 67 -3.86 1.81 -3.66
CA CYS A 67 -4.87 2.86 -3.52
C CYS A 67 -4.65 3.67 -2.23
N TYR A 68 -4.47 2.98 -1.10
CA TYR A 68 -4.23 3.64 0.18
C TYR A 68 -2.90 4.41 0.19
N GLU A 69 -1.81 3.82 -0.30
CA GLU A 69 -0.51 4.48 -0.41
C GLU A 69 -0.55 5.71 -1.33
N THR A 70 -1.35 5.66 -2.40
CA THR A 70 -1.58 6.83 -3.26
C THR A 70 -2.29 7.94 -2.50
N GLY A 71 -3.28 7.62 -1.66
CA GLY A 71 -3.90 8.57 -0.73
C GLY A 71 -2.87 9.22 0.20
N VAL A 72 -1.99 8.41 0.81
CA VAL A 72 -0.90 8.90 1.66
C VAL A 72 0.08 9.80 0.90
N ALA A 73 0.43 9.45 -0.34
CA ALA A 73 1.28 10.26 -1.20
C ALA A 73 0.63 11.63 -1.51
N LEU A 74 -0.67 11.64 -1.78
CA LEU A 74 -1.45 12.86 -2.01
C LEU A 74 -1.75 13.65 -0.72
N GLY A 75 -1.61 13.03 0.46
CA GLY A 75 -2.05 13.62 1.73
C GLY A 75 -3.58 13.68 1.85
N ALA A 76 -4.28 12.77 1.17
CA ALA A 76 -5.73 12.64 1.22
C ALA A 76 -6.10 11.48 2.16
N GLU A 77 -7.16 11.69 2.96
CA GLU A 77 -7.78 10.60 3.71
C GLU A 77 -8.66 9.78 2.77
N VAL A 78 -8.47 8.45 2.79
CA VAL A 78 -9.24 7.51 1.98
C VAL A 78 -10.23 6.81 2.90
N GLU A 79 -11.50 6.83 2.53
CA GLU A 79 -12.55 6.12 3.28
C GLU A 79 -12.32 4.61 3.18
N ASP A 80 -12.55 3.90 4.29
CA ASP A 80 -12.41 2.43 4.31
C ASP A 80 -13.47 1.74 3.45
N LYS A 81 -14.63 2.36 3.27
CA LYS A 81 -15.72 1.79 2.48
C LYS A 81 -15.38 1.82 0.99
N MET A 82 -15.40 0.65 0.34
CA MET A 82 -15.13 0.56 -1.09
C MET A 82 -16.23 1.27 -1.90
N PRO A 83 -15.86 2.20 -2.81
CA PRO A 83 -16.82 2.79 -3.74
C PRO A 83 -17.25 1.79 -4.81
N HIS A 84 -18.44 1.97 -5.37
CA HIS A 84 -18.95 1.09 -6.42
C HIS A 84 -18.17 1.30 -7.73
N HIS A 85 -17.66 0.22 -8.32
CA HIS A 85 -16.92 0.22 -9.59
C HIS A 85 -17.06 -1.13 -10.30
N GLU A 86 -16.53 -1.27 -11.51
CA GLU A 86 -16.64 -2.49 -12.35
C GLU A 86 -16.16 -3.76 -11.62
N TYR A 87 -15.06 -3.66 -10.88
CA TYR A 87 -14.49 -4.79 -10.13
C TYR A 87 -15.02 -4.94 -8.68
N TYR A 88 -16.15 -4.33 -8.32
CA TYR A 88 -16.58 -4.21 -6.91
C TYR A 88 -16.76 -5.57 -6.23
N GLU A 89 -17.28 -6.55 -6.98
CA GLU A 89 -17.54 -7.90 -6.48
C GLU A 89 -16.27 -8.65 -6.04
N TYR A 90 -15.09 -8.26 -6.55
CA TYR A 90 -13.82 -8.86 -6.14
C TYR A 90 -13.41 -8.50 -4.71
N PHE A 91 -13.98 -7.43 -4.14
CA PHE A 91 -13.67 -6.97 -2.79
C PHE A 91 -14.55 -7.59 -1.70
N GLY A 92 -15.47 -8.49 -2.06
CA GLY A 92 -16.30 -9.21 -1.12
C GLY A 92 -15.48 -10.19 -0.24
N PRO A 93 -16.03 -10.60 0.93
CA PRO A 93 -17.36 -10.25 1.45
C PRO A 93 -17.41 -8.92 2.19
N ASP A 94 -16.27 -8.34 2.57
CA ASP A 94 -16.23 -7.20 3.48
C ASP A 94 -16.44 -5.86 2.76
N TYR A 95 -16.04 -5.76 1.48
CA TYR A 95 -16.13 -4.54 0.67
C TYR A 95 -15.45 -3.33 1.34
N THR A 96 -14.35 -3.59 2.05
CA THR A 96 -13.49 -2.60 2.70
C THR A 96 -12.12 -2.49 2.05
N LEU A 97 -11.44 -1.38 2.33
CA LEU A 97 -10.08 -1.10 1.91
C LEU A 97 -9.07 -1.75 2.85
N HIS A 98 -9.33 -1.75 4.15
CA HIS A 98 -8.47 -2.38 5.13
C HIS A 98 -8.88 -3.83 5.36
N VAL A 99 -7.87 -4.71 5.38
CA VAL A 99 -8.03 -6.13 5.69
C VAL A 99 -7.31 -6.38 7.00
N CYS A 100 -7.99 -7.01 7.97
CA CYS A 100 -7.36 -7.40 9.22
C CYS A 100 -6.32 -8.50 8.96
N PRO A 101 -5.10 -8.37 9.51
CA PRO A 101 -4.15 -9.47 9.52
C PRO A 101 -4.72 -10.63 10.36
N GLU A 102 -4.57 -11.86 9.89
CA GLU A 102 -4.88 -13.09 10.64
C GLU A 102 -3.77 -13.47 11.63
#